data_AF-A0A9Q9BFH4-F1
#
_entry.id   AF-A0A9Q9BFH4-F1
#
_cell.length_a   1.000
_cell.length_b   1.000
_cell.length_c   1.000
_cell.angle_alpha   90.00
_cell.angle_beta   90.00
_cell.angle_gamma   90.00
#
_symmetry.space_group_name_H-M   'P 1'
#
loop_
_entity.id
_entity.type
_entity.pdbx_description
1 polymer ?
#
loop_
_entity_poly.entity_id
_entity_poly.type
_entity_poly.pdbx_seq_one_letter_code
_entity_poly.pdbx_strand_id
1 'polypeptide(L)'
;MRKYFISIFFIFCVFGIYSQNYSFEVGDDIVAFTQKNPPEYFISRVQLIKMPDGFQEMIGYKEVITKEDTKFLVSGNKLVGVTQYVNGKEICLYDMVGDGKIDIISPYPIVPAWVITDSEYNKKSSKNNIDKYLEEFYKLFNGNENPYTSKKLNKLIDKTMQASTDIKNENRDLIYGIFLYYGLQSIKNPFLDFANMNMVENTYKERFNKGVHPLIYLWMIETLINVGADKKDLVLLLNDVLNLYPDFIPFQVYSWQLEKDKKVKENKYKNLKNKYPKHWIVKQL
;
A
#
# COMPACT_ATOMS: atom_id res chain seq x y z
N MET A 1 -66.31 29.56 -22.53
CA MET A 1 -65.59 30.66 -21.88
C MET A 1 -64.71 30.09 -20.77
N ARG A 2 -63.40 30.39 -20.84
CA ARG A 2 -62.36 30.47 -19.78
C ARG A 2 -62.44 29.47 -18.61
N LYS A 3 -61.51 28.51 -18.56
CA LYS A 3 -60.20 28.56 -17.84
C LYS A 3 -60.35 28.59 -16.32
N TYR A 4 -60.10 27.44 -15.67
CA TYR A 4 -59.17 27.34 -14.54
C TYR A 4 -58.42 26.00 -14.63
N PHE A 5 -57.29 26.05 -15.32
CA PHE A 5 -56.14 25.18 -15.06
C PHE A 5 -55.64 25.58 -13.66
N ILE A 6 -55.80 24.72 -12.66
CA ILE A 6 -55.01 24.80 -11.43
C ILE A 6 -54.31 23.46 -11.30
N SER A 7 -53.09 23.44 -11.85
CA SER A 7 -52.05 22.50 -11.49
C SER A 7 -51.68 22.75 -10.03
N ILE A 8 -51.94 21.76 -9.16
CA ILE A 8 -51.12 21.50 -7.98
C ILE A 8 -50.97 19.97 -7.99
N PHE A 9 -50.12 19.45 -8.89
CA PHE A 9 -48.83 18.88 -8.51
C PHE A 9 -48.91 18.35 -7.08
N PHE A 10 -49.53 17.18 -6.96
CA PHE A 10 -49.48 16.37 -5.75
C PHE A 10 -48.00 16.20 -5.44
N ILE A 11 -47.59 16.94 -4.41
CA ILE A 11 -46.57 16.69 -3.41
C ILE A 11 -46.13 15.21 -3.45
N PHE A 12 -45.35 14.85 -4.47
CA PHE A 12 -44.10 14.18 -4.23
C PHE A 12 -43.22 15.26 -3.57
N CYS A 13 -43.39 15.47 -2.28
CA CYS A 13 -42.20 15.51 -1.44
C CYS A 13 -41.72 14.05 -1.52
N VAL A 14 -40.92 13.65 -2.51
CA VAL A 14 -39.46 13.85 -2.49
C VAL A 14 -38.95 14.04 -1.05
N PHE A 15 -39.37 13.17 -0.14
CA PHE A 15 -38.40 12.46 0.68
C PHE A 15 -37.90 11.26 -0.13
N GLY A 16 -37.37 11.56 -1.32
CA GLY A 16 -36.25 10.76 -1.79
C GLY A 16 -35.21 11.01 -0.72
N ILE A 17 -34.98 10.01 0.13
CA ILE A 17 -33.74 9.90 0.88
C ILE A 17 -32.68 9.83 -0.21
N TYR A 18 -32.25 10.98 -0.72
CA TYR A 18 -31.24 11.04 -1.76
C TYR A 18 -30.02 10.39 -1.14
N SER A 19 -29.61 9.28 -1.73
CA SER A 19 -28.31 8.72 -1.45
C SER A 19 -27.28 9.80 -1.83
N GLN A 20 -26.46 10.20 -0.87
CA GLN A 20 -25.36 11.13 -1.09
C GLN A 20 -24.19 10.33 -1.64
N ASN A 21 -24.34 9.97 -2.92
CA ASN A 21 -23.38 9.19 -3.66
C ASN A 21 -22.47 10.16 -4.41
N TYR A 22 -21.38 10.54 -3.78
CA TYR A 22 -20.28 11.21 -4.46
C TYR A 22 -19.43 10.14 -5.13
N SER A 23 -19.19 10.30 -6.43
CA SER A 23 -18.30 9.45 -7.20
C SER A 23 -16.92 10.07 -7.18
N PHE A 24 -16.01 9.47 -6.41
CA PHE A 24 -14.61 9.84 -6.40
C PHE A 24 -13.79 8.90 -7.28
N GLU A 25 -12.73 9.44 -7.86
CA GLU A 25 -11.76 8.73 -8.69
C GLU A 25 -10.33 8.97 -8.21
N VAL A 26 -9.38 8.18 -8.73
CA VAL A 26 -7.96 8.39 -8.46
C VAL A 26 -7.54 9.77 -8.97
N GLY A 27 -6.85 10.53 -8.11
CA GLY A 27 -6.43 11.91 -8.36
C GLY A 27 -7.37 12.97 -7.78
N ASP A 28 -8.59 12.63 -7.37
CA ASP A 28 -9.50 13.58 -6.72
C ASP A 28 -8.98 13.99 -5.33
N ASP A 29 -9.13 15.28 -5.03
CA ASP A 29 -8.74 15.88 -3.75
C ASP A 29 -9.91 15.83 -2.75
N ILE A 30 -9.89 14.81 -1.90
CA ILE A 30 -10.94 14.55 -0.91
C ILE A 30 -10.88 15.53 0.27
N VAL A 31 -9.70 16.08 0.56
CA VAL A 31 -9.51 17.07 1.63
C VAL A 31 -10.10 18.41 1.19
N ALA A 32 -9.77 18.89 0.00
CA ALA A 32 -10.33 20.12 -0.54
C ALA A 32 -11.86 20.02 -0.72
N PHE A 33 -12.36 18.83 -1.09
CA PHE A 33 -13.79 18.58 -1.17
C PHE A 33 -14.49 18.72 0.18
N THR A 34 -13.97 18.04 1.22
CA THR A 34 -14.56 18.04 2.56
C THR A 34 -14.38 19.37 3.31
N GLN A 35 -13.35 20.15 2.99
CA GLN A 35 -13.23 21.52 3.51
C GLN A 35 -14.36 22.43 3.04
N LYS A 36 -14.85 22.25 1.80
CA LYS A 36 -15.98 23.01 1.26
C LYS A 36 -17.32 22.47 1.75
N ASN A 37 -17.39 21.17 2.02
CA ASN A 37 -18.59 20.47 2.46
C ASN A 37 -18.20 19.53 3.60
N PRO A 38 -18.18 19.97 4.87
CA PRO A 38 -17.72 19.13 5.96
C PRO A 38 -18.74 18.03 6.30
N PRO A 39 -18.35 16.75 6.36
CA PRO A 39 -19.19 15.70 6.94
C PRO A 39 -19.22 15.84 8.47
N GLU A 40 -20.41 15.82 9.05
CA GLU A 40 -20.63 16.13 10.48
C GLU A 40 -21.08 14.92 11.31
N TYR A 41 -21.50 13.83 10.66
CA TYR A 41 -22.13 12.70 11.34
C TYR A 41 -21.16 11.54 11.50
N PHE A 42 -20.88 11.16 12.75
CA PHE A 42 -20.22 9.91 13.06
C PHE A 42 -21.12 8.72 12.72
N ILE A 43 -20.59 7.75 11.98
CA ILE A 43 -21.30 6.53 11.59
C ILE A 43 -20.83 5.36 12.46
N SER A 44 -19.54 5.07 12.40
CA SER A 44 -18.96 3.91 13.08
C SER A 44 -17.46 4.04 13.24
N ARG A 45 -16.87 3.19 14.08
CA ARG A 45 -15.43 3.07 14.27
C ARG A 45 -15.04 1.60 14.33
N VAL A 46 -14.02 1.23 13.55
CA VAL A 46 -13.51 -0.15 13.48
C VAL A 46 -12.02 -0.16 13.79
N GLN A 47 -11.58 -1.15 14.57
CA GLN A 47 -10.16 -1.39 14.77
C GLN A 47 -9.64 -2.33 13.67
N LEU A 48 -8.95 -1.78 12.68
CA LEU A 48 -8.35 -2.55 11.59
C LEU A 48 -7.10 -3.28 12.05
N ILE A 49 -6.31 -2.64 12.91
CA ILE A 49 -5.07 -3.19 13.46
C ILE A 49 -5.01 -2.88 14.95
N LYS A 50 -4.50 -3.84 15.75
CA LYS A 50 -4.41 -3.73 17.22
C LYS A 50 -3.29 -2.79 17.67
N MET A 51 -3.38 -1.52 17.27
CA MET A 51 -2.52 -0.42 17.69
C MET A 51 -3.37 0.88 17.85
N PRO A 52 -2.89 1.90 18.59
CA PRO A 52 -3.69 3.11 18.87
C PRO A 52 -4.19 3.84 17.62
N ASP A 53 -3.39 3.90 16.57
CA ASP A 53 -3.67 4.53 15.27
C ASP A 53 -4.27 3.55 14.26
N GLY A 54 -4.51 2.30 14.68
CA GLY A 54 -5.10 1.25 13.86
C GLY A 54 -6.62 1.32 13.77
N PHE A 55 -7.24 2.41 14.23
CA PHE A 55 -8.67 2.65 14.09
C PHE A 55 -8.99 3.42 12.80
N GLN A 56 -10.11 3.07 12.21
CA GLN A 56 -10.72 3.81 11.13
C GLN A 56 -12.15 4.18 11.52
N GLU A 57 -12.40 5.47 11.57
CA GLU A 57 -13.70 6.07 11.76
C GLU A 57 -14.35 6.31 10.40
N MET A 58 -15.66 6.11 10.34
CA MET A 58 -16.48 6.45 9.19
C MET A 58 -17.35 7.62 9.58
N ILE A 59 -17.28 8.70 8.79
CA ILE A 59 -18.13 9.88 8.95
C ILE A 59 -18.89 10.15 7.66
N GLY A 60 -20.03 10.83 7.76
CA GLY A 60 -20.89 11.13 6.63
C GLY A 60 -21.70 12.40 6.84
N TYR A 61 -22.58 12.69 5.88
CA TYR A 61 -23.40 13.90 5.87
C TYR A 61 -24.80 13.70 6.47
N LYS A 62 -25.13 12.49 6.94
CA LYS A 62 -26.38 12.19 7.64
C LYS A 62 -26.17 11.07 8.65
N GLU A 63 -26.97 11.10 9.72
CA GLU A 63 -26.94 10.11 10.80
C GLU A 63 -27.34 8.71 10.33
N VAL A 64 -28.36 8.62 9.47
CA VAL A 64 -28.86 7.35 8.91
C VAL A 64 -28.38 7.19 7.48
N ILE A 65 -27.35 6.38 7.29
CA ILE A 65 -26.80 6.06 5.96
C ILE A 65 -27.39 4.77 5.39
N THR A 66 -27.42 4.72 4.07
CA THR A 66 -27.65 3.54 3.25
C THR A 66 -26.31 2.95 2.81
N LYS A 67 -26.33 1.73 2.26
CA LYS A 67 -25.13 1.09 1.71
C LYS A 67 -24.48 1.90 0.58
N GLU A 68 -25.28 2.70 -0.13
CA GLU A 68 -24.84 3.41 -1.33
C GLU A 68 -24.14 4.72 -0.99
N ASP A 69 -24.49 5.32 0.15
CA ASP A 69 -23.94 6.59 0.60
C ASP A 69 -22.41 6.52 0.73
N THR A 70 -21.76 7.58 0.25
CA THR A 70 -20.33 7.79 0.44
C THR A 70 -20.02 7.97 1.92
N LYS A 71 -19.01 7.25 2.42
CA LYS A 71 -18.51 7.38 3.80
C LYS A 71 -17.09 7.90 3.74
N PHE A 72 -16.74 8.88 4.56
CA PHE A 72 -15.38 9.40 4.66
C PHE A 72 -14.63 8.63 5.72
N LEU A 73 -13.42 8.22 5.40
CA LEU A 73 -12.58 7.38 6.23
C LEU A 73 -11.58 8.25 6.97
N VAL A 74 -11.58 8.18 8.30
CA VAL A 74 -10.70 8.96 9.16
C VAL A 74 -9.84 8.02 10.01
N SER A 75 -8.52 8.17 9.96
CA SER A 75 -7.57 7.43 10.79
C SER A 75 -6.55 8.38 11.38
N GLY A 76 -6.21 8.24 12.67
CA GLY A 76 -5.30 9.15 13.35
C GLY A 76 -5.73 10.63 13.32
N ASN A 77 -7.05 10.90 13.34
CA ASN A 77 -7.65 12.23 13.16
C ASN A 77 -7.35 12.88 11.79
N LYS A 78 -7.03 12.09 10.78
CA LYS A 78 -6.78 12.53 9.40
C LYS A 78 -7.79 11.90 8.48
N LEU A 79 -8.31 12.66 7.52
CA LEU A 79 -9.07 12.10 6.41
C LEU A 79 -8.09 11.31 5.53
N VAL A 80 -8.33 10.01 5.38
CA VAL A 80 -7.44 9.10 4.65
C VAL A 80 -8.08 8.53 3.40
N GLY A 81 -9.38 8.73 3.19
CA GLY A 81 -10.07 8.11 2.08
C GLY A 81 -11.58 8.24 2.14
N VAL A 82 -12.23 7.52 1.25
CA VAL A 82 -13.69 7.36 1.20
C VAL A 82 -14.06 5.91 0.89
N THR A 83 -15.25 5.49 1.27
CA THR A 83 -15.90 4.31 0.68
C THR A 83 -17.01 4.73 -0.25
N GLN A 84 -17.16 3.98 -1.34
CA GLN A 84 -18.27 4.14 -2.29
C GLN A 84 -18.75 2.77 -2.79
N TYR A 85 -20.01 2.69 -3.18
CA TYR A 85 -20.62 1.45 -3.64
C TYR A 85 -20.64 1.40 -5.18
N VAL A 86 -19.83 0.52 -5.77
CA VAL A 86 -19.69 0.36 -7.23
C VAL A 86 -20.01 -1.07 -7.62
N ASN A 87 -20.93 -1.26 -8.58
CA ASN A 87 -21.29 -2.56 -9.14
C ASN A 87 -21.64 -3.62 -8.08
N GLY A 88 -22.39 -3.23 -7.04
CA GLY A 88 -22.82 -4.17 -6.00
C GLY A 88 -21.78 -4.44 -4.90
N LYS A 89 -20.63 -3.76 -4.91
CA LYS A 89 -19.56 -3.92 -3.93
C LYS A 89 -19.16 -2.57 -3.33
N GLU A 90 -18.92 -2.56 -2.03
CA GLU A 90 -18.25 -1.43 -1.38
C GLU A 90 -16.75 -1.51 -1.69
N ILE A 91 -16.19 -0.40 -2.15
CA ILE A 91 -14.76 -0.22 -2.40
C ILE A 91 -14.25 0.94 -1.55
N CYS A 92 -12.97 0.89 -1.20
CA CYS A 92 -12.28 1.97 -0.51
C CYS A 92 -11.38 2.71 -1.50
N LEU A 93 -11.34 4.03 -1.40
CA LEU A 93 -10.41 4.89 -2.13
C LEU A 93 -9.54 5.59 -1.10
N TYR A 94 -8.23 5.49 -1.24
CA TYR A 94 -7.29 5.93 -0.21
C TYR A 94 -6.29 6.95 -0.74
N ASP A 95 -6.05 7.97 0.09
CA ASP A 95 -4.84 8.76 0.10
C ASP A 95 -3.75 7.95 0.85
N MET A 96 -2.78 7.46 0.08
CA MET A 96 -1.71 6.59 0.54
C MET A 96 -0.41 7.35 0.83
N VAL A 97 -0.34 8.65 0.54
CA VAL A 97 0.87 9.47 0.73
C VAL A 97 0.67 10.71 1.60
N GLY A 98 -0.57 11.01 1.99
CA GLY A 98 -0.94 12.11 2.89
C GLY A 98 -1.04 13.48 2.22
N ASP A 99 -1.25 13.54 0.91
CA ASP A 99 -1.36 14.79 0.15
C ASP A 99 -2.81 15.25 -0.07
N GLY A 100 -3.78 14.50 0.44
CA GLY A 100 -5.21 14.75 0.32
C GLY A 100 -5.84 14.20 -0.95
N LYS A 101 -5.07 13.59 -1.86
CA LYS A 101 -5.58 13.02 -3.11
C LYS A 101 -5.70 11.51 -3.03
N ILE A 102 -6.66 10.96 -3.76
CA ILE A 102 -6.81 9.52 -3.87
C ILE A 102 -5.69 8.95 -4.74
N ASP A 103 -4.91 8.02 -4.20
CA ASP A 103 -3.87 7.29 -4.91
C ASP A 103 -4.36 5.96 -5.46
N ILE A 104 -5.19 5.25 -4.68
CA ILE A 104 -5.56 3.87 -4.98
C ILE A 104 -7.04 3.59 -4.75
N ILE A 105 -7.52 2.56 -5.45
CA ILE A 105 -8.77 1.87 -5.13
C ILE A 105 -8.40 0.52 -4.50
N SER A 106 -8.97 0.21 -3.35
CA SER A 106 -8.76 -1.03 -2.61
C SER A 106 -10.08 -1.74 -2.31
N PRO A 107 -10.18 -3.06 -2.54
CA PRO A 107 -11.34 -3.85 -2.11
C PRO A 107 -11.34 -4.15 -0.60
N TYR A 108 -10.28 -3.77 0.13
CA TYR A 108 -10.14 -4.03 1.56
C TYR A 108 -9.78 -2.75 2.33
N PRO A 109 -10.20 -2.64 3.61
CA PRO A 109 -9.82 -1.53 4.46
C PRO A 109 -8.34 -1.59 4.84
N ILE A 110 -7.67 -0.45 4.81
CA ILE A 110 -6.23 -0.30 5.06
C ILE A 110 -6.03 0.94 5.94
N VAL A 111 -5.00 0.91 6.79
CA VAL A 111 -4.48 2.12 7.45
C VAL A 111 -3.25 2.57 6.65
N PRO A 112 -3.28 3.71 5.95
CA PRO A 112 -2.09 4.19 5.24
C PRO A 112 -0.90 4.38 6.19
N ALA A 113 0.30 4.00 5.75
CA ALA A 113 1.47 4.01 6.62
C ALA A 113 1.87 5.43 7.10
N TRP A 114 1.56 6.48 6.32
CA TRP A 114 1.78 7.87 6.72
C TRP A 114 0.98 8.28 7.97
N VAL A 115 -0.18 7.65 8.23
CA VAL A 115 -0.94 7.84 9.47
C VAL A 115 -0.12 7.41 10.68
N ILE A 116 0.61 6.30 10.54
CA ILE A 116 1.51 5.80 11.59
C ILE A 116 2.72 6.72 11.70
N THR A 117 3.23 7.23 10.57
CA THR A 117 4.33 8.21 10.57
C THR A 117 3.97 9.46 11.35
N ASP A 118 2.74 9.99 11.21
CA ASP A 118 2.31 11.23 11.87
C ASP A 118 1.73 11.04 13.28
N SER A 119 1.56 9.79 13.72
CA SER A 119 1.03 9.46 15.03
C SER A 119 1.97 9.91 16.16
N GLU A 120 1.37 10.43 17.25
CA GLU A 120 2.07 10.71 18.52
C GLU A 120 2.69 9.46 19.16
N TYR A 121 2.18 8.27 18.82
CA TYR A 121 2.68 6.99 19.32
C TYR A 121 3.86 6.46 18.48
N ASN A 122 4.29 7.17 17.45
CA ASN A 122 5.45 6.79 16.65
C ASN A 122 6.72 7.51 17.11
N LYS A 123 7.66 6.75 17.67
CA LYS A 123 8.96 7.27 18.10
C LYS A 123 9.94 7.29 16.92
N LYS A 124 9.95 8.39 16.16
CA LYS A 124 10.91 8.61 15.07
C LYS A 124 12.33 8.70 15.64
N SER A 125 13.26 7.94 15.07
CA SER A 125 14.64 7.84 15.54
C SER A 125 15.58 7.67 14.36
N SER A 126 16.73 8.33 14.38
CA SER A 126 17.80 8.13 13.40
C SER A 126 18.59 6.83 13.62
N LYS A 127 18.32 6.10 14.71
CA LYS A 127 18.85 4.75 14.91
C LYS A 127 18.14 3.78 13.98
N ASN A 128 18.90 3.13 13.11
CA ASN A 128 18.34 2.20 12.12
C ASN A 128 18.03 0.82 12.73
N ASN A 129 17.01 0.77 13.61
CA ASN A 129 16.48 -0.47 14.13
C ASN A 129 15.65 -1.25 13.10
N ILE A 130 15.47 -0.72 11.88
CA ILE A 130 14.71 -1.33 10.79
C ILE A 130 15.55 -2.38 10.06
N ASP A 131 16.86 -2.17 9.94
CA ASP A 131 17.78 -3.11 9.27
C ASP A 131 17.67 -4.53 9.82
N LYS A 132 17.43 -4.71 11.12
CA LYS A 132 17.28 -6.07 11.69
C LYS A 132 16.09 -6.83 11.09
N TYR A 133 14.99 -6.14 10.80
CA TYR A 133 13.81 -6.75 10.18
C TYR A 133 14.08 -7.03 8.71
N LEU A 134 14.62 -6.05 7.99
CA LEU A 134 14.97 -6.19 6.58
C LEU A 134 16.01 -7.29 6.34
N GLU A 135 16.99 -7.45 7.23
CA GLU A 135 18.01 -8.50 7.17
C GLU A 135 17.41 -9.90 7.36
N GLU A 136 16.37 -10.06 8.20
CA GLU A 136 15.68 -11.34 8.37
C GLU A 136 14.97 -11.78 7.09
N PHE A 137 14.27 -10.85 6.43
CA PHE A 137 13.68 -11.11 5.12
C PHE A 137 14.77 -11.33 4.06
N TYR A 138 15.88 -10.59 4.09
CA TYR A 138 16.97 -10.73 3.12
C TYR A 138 17.56 -12.13 3.17
N LYS A 139 17.88 -12.63 4.36
CA LYS A 139 18.37 -14.01 4.56
C LYS A 139 17.38 -15.05 4.07
N LEU A 140 16.08 -14.79 4.22
CA LEU A 140 15.05 -15.69 3.71
C LEU A 140 15.04 -15.70 2.18
N PHE A 141 15.00 -14.52 1.54
CA PHE A 141 14.94 -14.38 0.08
C PHE A 141 16.24 -14.77 -0.64
N ASN A 142 17.39 -14.59 0.00
CA ASN A 142 18.71 -14.97 -0.54
C ASN A 142 19.10 -16.43 -0.18
N GLY A 143 18.23 -17.16 0.53
CA GLY A 143 18.46 -18.52 0.98
C GLY A 143 18.18 -19.59 -0.07
N ASN A 144 18.40 -20.87 0.25
CA ASN A 144 18.11 -21.98 -0.68
C ASN A 144 16.66 -22.47 -0.64
N GLU A 145 15.93 -22.16 0.43
CA GLU A 145 14.55 -22.59 0.64
C GLU A 145 13.59 -21.56 0.04
N ASN A 146 12.53 -22.02 -0.63
CA ASN A 146 11.53 -21.12 -1.20
C ASN A 146 10.75 -20.40 -0.07
N PRO A 147 10.83 -19.06 0.02
CA PRO A 147 10.15 -18.28 1.06
C PRO A 147 8.65 -18.53 1.10
N TYR A 148 8.01 -18.67 -0.06
CA TYR A 148 6.55 -18.73 -0.20
C TYR A 148 5.95 -20.09 0.14
N THR A 149 6.74 -21.17 0.06
CA THR A 149 6.29 -22.50 0.49
C THR A 149 6.72 -22.80 1.92
N SER A 150 7.72 -22.07 2.44
CA SER A 150 8.16 -22.19 3.81
C SER A 150 7.16 -21.53 4.75
N LYS A 151 6.92 -22.10 5.94
CA LYS A 151 6.21 -21.38 7.03
C LYS A 151 7.05 -20.23 7.60
N LYS A 152 8.27 -19.99 7.11
CA LYS A 152 9.19 -18.97 7.64
C LYS A 152 8.74 -17.56 7.26
N LEU A 153 8.25 -17.36 6.04
CA LEU A 153 7.76 -16.05 5.60
C LEU A 153 6.60 -15.58 6.49
N ASN A 154 5.59 -16.42 6.71
CA ASN A 154 4.45 -16.08 7.57
C ASN A 154 4.87 -15.75 9.00
N LYS A 155 5.83 -16.51 9.57
CA LYS A 155 6.39 -16.19 10.89
C LYS A 155 7.09 -14.83 10.94
N LEU A 156 7.82 -14.45 9.88
CA LEU A 156 8.44 -13.13 9.78
C LEU A 156 7.41 -12.02 9.64
N ILE A 157 6.37 -12.24 8.84
CA ILE A 157 5.23 -11.32 8.71
C ILE A 157 4.56 -11.10 10.06
N ASP A 158 4.21 -12.18 10.78
CA ASP A 158 3.57 -12.10 12.10
C ASP A 158 4.45 -11.35 13.12
N LYS A 159 5.74 -11.65 13.14
CA LYS A 159 6.72 -10.96 13.99
C LYS A 159 6.82 -9.48 13.66
N THR A 160 6.80 -9.13 12.37
CA THR A 160 6.87 -7.74 11.89
C THR A 160 5.58 -7.00 12.24
N MET A 161 4.42 -7.63 12.07
CA MET A 161 3.13 -7.09 12.49
C MET A 161 3.14 -6.78 13.99
N GLN A 162 3.50 -7.74 14.83
CA GLN A 162 3.56 -7.55 16.29
C GLN A 162 4.52 -6.42 16.69
N ALA A 163 5.67 -6.33 16.03
CA ALA A 163 6.62 -5.25 16.27
C ALA A 163 6.07 -3.88 15.85
N SER A 164 5.32 -3.80 14.75
CA SER A 164 4.71 -2.55 14.28
C SER A 164 3.62 -2.02 15.22
N THR A 165 2.95 -2.91 15.97
CA THR A 165 1.90 -2.54 16.92
C THR A 165 2.43 -2.12 18.30
N ASP A 166 3.69 -2.43 18.62
CA ASP A 166 4.30 -2.05 19.91
C ASP A 166 4.78 -0.60 19.88
N ILE A 167 4.08 0.29 20.58
CA ILE A 167 4.40 1.72 20.71
C ILE A 167 5.74 1.99 21.41
N LYS A 168 6.37 0.97 22.01
CA LYS A 168 7.72 1.10 22.57
C LYS A 168 8.79 1.03 21.48
N ASN A 169 8.51 0.43 20.33
CA ASN A 169 9.46 0.34 19.22
C ASN A 169 9.64 1.71 18.55
N GLU A 170 10.90 2.07 18.35
CA GLU A 170 11.26 3.20 17.48
C GLU A 170 10.94 2.87 16.02
N ASN A 171 10.64 3.88 15.21
CA ASN A 171 10.43 3.77 13.75
C ASN A 171 9.37 2.73 13.34
N ARG A 172 8.34 2.52 14.16
CA ARG A 172 7.35 1.48 13.92
C ARG A 172 6.52 1.71 12.66
N ASP A 173 6.49 2.93 12.14
CA ASP A 173 5.94 3.26 10.82
C ASP A 173 6.68 2.54 9.68
N LEU A 174 8.01 2.47 9.73
CA LEU A 174 8.81 1.71 8.76
C LEU A 174 8.64 0.19 8.95
N ILE A 175 8.50 -0.27 10.20
CA ILE A 175 8.16 -1.68 10.50
C ILE A 175 6.78 -2.01 9.92
N TYR A 176 5.82 -1.09 10.08
CA TYR A 176 4.48 -1.21 9.53
C TYR A 176 4.51 -1.24 8.00
N GLY A 177 5.30 -0.39 7.35
CA GLY A 177 5.47 -0.42 5.89
C GLY A 177 6.00 -1.75 5.36
N ILE A 178 6.94 -2.40 6.08
CA ILE A 178 7.40 -3.77 5.78
C ILE A 178 6.23 -4.76 5.89
N PHE A 179 5.44 -4.67 6.97
CA PHE A 179 4.25 -5.51 7.13
C PHE A 179 3.19 -5.22 6.05
N LEU A 180 3.00 -3.97 5.65
CA LEU A 180 2.02 -3.59 4.65
C LEU A 180 2.34 -4.23 3.29
N TYR A 181 3.63 -4.24 2.91
CA TYR A 181 4.09 -4.89 1.68
C TYR A 181 3.90 -6.43 1.70
N TYR A 182 4.38 -7.11 2.74
CA TYR A 182 4.36 -8.58 2.77
C TYR A 182 3.07 -9.16 3.34
N GLY A 183 2.52 -8.56 4.39
CA GLY A 183 1.38 -9.06 5.16
C GLY A 183 0.05 -8.83 4.48
N LEU A 184 -0.08 -7.78 3.66
CA LEU A 184 -1.28 -7.52 2.85
C LEU A 184 -1.12 -7.94 1.39
N GLN A 185 -0.10 -8.73 1.04
CA GLN A 185 0.12 -9.23 -0.32
C GLN A 185 -1.08 -10.02 -0.88
N SER A 186 -1.95 -10.56 -0.02
CA SER A 186 -3.21 -11.21 -0.42
C SER A 186 -4.20 -10.26 -1.11
N ILE A 187 -4.08 -8.95 -0.89
CA ILE A 187 -4.89 -7.92 -1.56
C ILE A 187 -4.59 -7.86 -3.07
N LYS A 188 -3.39 -8.31 -3.50
CA LYS A 188 -2.94 -8.34 -4.90
C LYS A 188 -3.21 -7.01 -5.63
N ASN A 189 -2.89 -5.90 -4.99
CA ASN A 189 -3.07 -4.57 -5.54
C ASN A 189 -1.69 -3.93 -5.79
N PRO A 190 -1.20 -3.95 -7.04
CA PRO A 190 0.14 -3.43 -7.34
C PRO A 190 0.24 -1.91 -7.12
N PHE A 191 -0.87 -1.17 -7.10
CA PHE A 191 -0.88 0.25 -6.78
C PHE A 191 -0.71 0.51 -5.27
N LEU A 192 -1.25 -0.36 -4.42
CA LEU A 192 -0.96 -0.33 -2.97
C LEU A 192 0.52 -0.57 -2.73
N ASP A 193 1.09 -1.60 -3.37
CA ASP A 193 2.50 -1.93 -3.25
C ASP A 193 3.37 -0.75 -3.71
N PHE A 194 2.99 -0.08 -4.79
CA PHE A 194 3.69 1.08 -5.32
C PHE A 194 3.67 2.29 -4.38
N ALA A 195 2.48 2.67 -3.89
CA ALA A 195 2.35 3.80 -2.98
C ALA A 195 3.10 3.53 -1.66
N ASN A 196 2.95 2.33 -1.08
CA ASN A 196 3.64 1.94 0.14
C ASN A 196 5.17 1.89 -0.05
N MET A 197 5.64 1.32 -1.16
CA MET A 197 7.07 1.23 -1.45
C MET A 197 7.71 2.63 -1.52
N ASN A 198 7.10 3.56 -2.26
CA ASN A 198 7.64 4.92 -2.39
C ASN A 198 7.70 5.62 -1.03
N MET A 199 6.65 5.46 -0.21
CA MET A 199 6.61 6.04 1.13
C MET A 199 7.69 5.44 2.05
N VAL A 200 7.89 4.12 2.03
CA VAL A 200 8.93 3.45 2.81
C VAL A 200 10.33 3.87 2.36
N GLU A 201 10.58 3.91 1.05
CA GLU A 201 11.88 4.30 0.49
C GLU A 201 12.26 5.72 0.90
N ASN A 202 11.36 6.69 0.66
CA ASN A 202 11.59 8.09 0.99
C ASN A 202 11.81 8.27 2.49
N THR A 203 10.94 7.68 3.31
CA THR A 203 11.04 7.77 4.76
C THR A 203 12.34 7.13 5.28
N TYR A 204 12.78 6.01 4.71
CA TYR A 204 14.03 5.35 5.09
C TYR A 204 15.24 6.23 4.75
N LYS A 205 15.29 6.78 3.53
CA LYS A 205 16.37 7.67 3.08
C LYS A 205 16.49 8.91 3.95
N GLU A 206 15.37 9.61 4.15
CA GLU A 206 15.30 10.82 4.96
C GLU A 206 15.73 10.56 6.41
N ARG A 207 15.29 9.45 6.99
CA ARG A 207 15.49 9.19 8.42
C ARG A 207 16.89 8.70 8.77
N PHE A 208 17.50 7.92 7.91
CA PHE A 208 18.79 7.29 8.21
C PHE A 208 19.97 7.90 7.45
N ASN A 209 19.71 8.73 6.43
CA ASN A 209 20.74 9.34 5.57
C ASN A 209 21.78 8.30 5.10
N LYS A 210 21.30 7.14 4.68
CA LYS A 210 22.08 5.97 4.26
C LYS A 210 21.56 5.42 2.93
N GLY A 211 22.38 4.59 2.29
CA GLY A 211 21.92 3.76 1.18
C GLY A 211 20.73 2.90 1.60
N VAL A 212 19.82 2.65 0.66
CA VAL A 212 18.60 1.88 0.90
C VAL A 212 18.93 0.39 0.96
N HIS A 213 18.31 -0.34 1.89
CA HIS A 213 18.49 -1.78 2.00
C HIS A 213 18.06 -2.55 0.71
N PRO A 214 18.76 -3.62 0.29
CA PRO A 214 18.46 -4.38 -0.93
C PRO A 214 17.00 -4.82 -1.10
N LEU A 215 16.33 -5.16 0.00
CA LEU A 215 14.92 -5.55 -0.07
C LEU A 215 13.99 -4.46 -0.56
N ILE A 216 14.22 -3.20 -0.21
CA ILE A 216 13.35 -2.11 -0.68
C ILE A 216 13.51 -1.98 -2.20
N TYR A 217 14.73 -2.12 -2.73
CA TYR A 217 14.97 -2.20 -4.17
C TYR A 217 14.33 -3.44 -4.82
N LEU A 218 14.30 -4.59 -4.13
CA LEU A 218 13.55 -5.76 -4.61
C LEU A 218 12.07 -5.43 -4.76
N TRP A 219 11.48 -4.78 -3.77
CA TRP A 219 10.08 -4.36 -3.81
C TRP A 219 9.81 -3.39 -4.95
N MET A 220 10.72 -2.42 -5.16
CA MET A 220 10.66 -1.49 -6.29
C MET A 220 10.60 -2.25 -7.62
N ILE A 221 11.54 -3.17 -7.85
CA ILE A 221 11.61 -3.95 -9.10
C ILE A 221 10.35 -4.80 -9.30
N GLU A 222 9.93 -5.56 -8.28
CA GLU A 222 8.74 -6.41 -8.34
C GLU A 222 7.48 -5.59 -8.62
N THR A 223 7.33 -4.46 -7.93
CA THR A 223 6.17 -3.58 -8.08
C THR A 223 6.14 -2.92 -9.46
N LEU A 224 7.27 -2.38 -9.92
CA LEU A 224 7.39 -1.78 -11.26
C LEU A 224 7.08 -2.80 -12.37
N ILE A 225 7.49 -4.07 -12.21
CA ILE A 225 7.10 -5.15 -13.12
C ILE A 225 5.59 -5.36 -13.08
N ASN A 226 4.98 -5.40 -11.89
CA ASN A 226 3.55 -5.69 -11.72
C ASN A 226 2.64 -4.57 -12.25
N VAL A 227 3.08 -3.30 -12.19
CA VAL A 227 2.35 -2.16 -12.78
C VAL A 227 2.66 -1.96 -14.28
N GLY A 228 3.53 -2.79 -14.87
CA GLY A 228 3.86 -2.73 -16.29
C GLY A 228 4.74 -1.55 -16.69
N ALA A 229 5.66 -1.12 -15.81
CA ALA A 229 6.61 -0.05 -16.09
C ALA A 229 7.49 -0.34 -17.33
N ASP A 230 8.07 0.71 -17.93
CA ASP A 230 8.95 0.55 -19.09
C ASP A 230 10.17 -0.32 -18.70
N LYS A 231 10.44 -1.31 -19.54
CA LYS A 231 11.59 -2.22 -19.38
C LYS A 231 12.93 -1.47 -19.35
N LYS A 232 13.05 -0.32 -20.02
CA LYS A 232 14.28 0.48 -20.02
C LYS A 232 14.59 1.01 -18.62
N ASP A 233 13.59 1.54 -17.93
CA ASP A 233 13.75 2.09 -16.59
C ASP A 233 14.08 0.98 -15.58
N LEU A 234 13.41 -0.18 -15.73
CA LEU A 234 13.72 -1.38 -14.96
C LEU A 234 15.15 -1.89 -15.17
N VAL A 235 15.66 -1.85 -16.39
CA VAL A 235 17.04 -2.29 -16.70
C VAL A 235 18.07 -1.33 -16.10
N LEU A 236 17.82 -0.02 -16.14
CA LEU A 236 18.70 0.97 -15.50
C LEU A 236 18.76 0.73 -13.99
N LEU A 237 17.60 0.63 -13.34
CA LEU A 237 17.52 0.33 -11.91
C LEU A 237 18.24 -0.99 -11.56
N LEU A 238 18.03 -2.05 -12.34
CA LEU A 238 18.69 -3.34 -12.11
C LEU A 238 20.20 -3.27 -12.22
N ASN A 239 20.74 -2.51 -13.18
CA ASN A 239 22.18 -2.35 -13.33
C ASN A 239 22.78 -1.62 -12.12
N ASP A 240 22.11 -0.59 -11.63
CA ASP A 240 22.56 0.16 -10.45
C ASP A 240 22.57 -0.72 -9.20
N VAL A 241 21.49 -1.47 -8.94
CA VAL A 241 21.41 -2.31 -7.75
C VAL A 241 22.29 -3.55 -7.84
N LEU A 242 22.61 -4.05 -9.04
CA LEU A 242 23.60 -5.12 -9.22
C LEU A 242 25.03 -4.66 -8.91
N ASN A 243 25.35 -3.39 -9.19
CA ASN A 243 26.64 -2.82 -8.82
C ASN A 243 26.74 -2.62 -7.30
N LEU A 244 25.64 -2.22 -6.65
CA LEU A 244 25.59 -2.01 -5.20
C LEU A 244 25.54 -3.32 -4.42
N TYR A 245 24.81 -4.32 -4.92
CA TYR A 245 24.50 -5.57 -4.24
C TYR A 245 24.72 -6.79 -5.14
N PRO A 246 25.95 -7.04 -5.60
CA PRO A 246 26.25 -8.09 -6.57
C PRO A 246 25.93 -9.50 -6.06
N ASP A 247 25.92 -9.71 -4.75
CA ASP A 247 25.66 -11.01 -4.13
C ASP A 247 24.17 -11.29 -3.84
N PHE A 248 23.28 -10.34 -4.12
CA PHE A 248 21.84 -10.56 -3.94
C PHE A 248 21.26 -11.30 -5.15
N ILE A 249 20.96 -12.57 -4.95
CA ILE A 249 20.61 -13.51 -6.03
C ILE A 249 19.31 -13.12 -6.77
N PRO A 250 18.26 -12.61 -6.10
CA PRO A 250 17.06 -12.14 -6.80
C PRO A 250 17.36 -11.11 -7.91
N PHE A 251 18.25 -10.13 -7.68
CA PHE A 251 18.61 -9.14 -8.71
C PHE A 251 19.25 -9.78 -9.94
N GLN A 252 20.12 -10.77 -9.73
CA GLN A 252 20.75 -11.49 -10.84
C GLN A 252 19.70 -12.26 -11.67
N VAL A 253 18.69 -12.82 -11.02
CA VAL A 253 17.58 -13.51 -11.71
C VAL A 253 16.70 -12.52 -12.48
N TYR A 254 16.31 -11.38 -11.91
CA TYR A 254 15.56 -10.37 -12.65
C TYR A 254 16.35 -9.80 -13.83
N SER A 255 17.66 -9.59 -13.67
CA SER A 255 18.54 -9.17 -14.77
C SER A 255 18.65 -10.19 -15.89
N TRP A 256 18.54 -11.49 -15.58
CA TRP A 256 18.37 -12.54 -16.60
C TRP A 256 16.99 -12.50 -17.26
N GLN A 257 15.93 -12.39 -16.45
CA GLN A 257 14.55 -12.44 -16.93
C GLN A 257 14.24 -11.29 -17.90
N LEU A 258 14.72 -10.09 -17.59
CA LEU A 258 14.52 -8.88 -18.41
C LEU A 258 15.53 -8.72 -19.56
N GLU A 259 16.55 -9.59 -19.65
CA GLU A 259 17.52 -9.56 -20.75
C GLU A 259 16.84 -9.84 -22.10
N LYS A 260 17.17 -9.02 -23.10
CA LYS A 260 16.65 -9.11 -24.48
C LYS A 260 17.64 -9.80 -25.40
N ASP A 261 18.94 -9.59 -25.21
CA ASP A 261 19.96 -10.24 -26.03
C ASP A 261 20.02 -11.74 -25.68
N LYS A 262 19.74 -12.58 -26.67
CA LYS A 262 19.66 -14.04 -26.47
C LYS A 262 20.97 -14.63 -25.95
N LYS A 263 22.11 -14.17 -26.47
CA LYS A 263 23.44 -14.70 -26.10
C LYS A 263 23.80 -14.27 -24.69
N VAL A 264 23.55 -13.02 -24.32
CA VAL A 264 23.75 -12.51 -22.96
C VAL A 264 22.82 -13.24 -21.99
N LYS A 265 21.56 -13.45 -22.36
CA LYS A 265 20.57 -14.17 -21.55
C LYS A 265 21.00 -15.61 -21.29
N GLU A 266 21.46 -16.34 -22.30
CA GLU A 266 21.98 -17.70 -22.15
C GLU A 266 23.22 -17.75 -21.24
N ASN A 267 24.13 -16.78 -21.35
CA ASN A 267 25.30 -16.69 -20.48
C ASN A 267 24.91 -16.41 -19.02
N LYS A 268 24.00 -15.46 -18.78
CA LYS A 268 23.45 -15.17 -17.45
C LYS A 268 22.79 -16.42 -16.84
N TYR A 269 21.99 -17.15 -17.63
CA TYR A 269 21.36 -18.41 -17.19
C TYR A 269 22.39 -19.46 -16.74
N LYS A 270 23.41 -19.73 -17.58
CA LYS A 270 24.47 -20.69 -17.26
C LYS A 270 25.21 -20.29 -15.99
N ASN A 271 25.56 -19.01 -15.85
CA ASN A 271 26.22 -18.50 -14.65
C ASN A 271 25.37 -18.67 -13.39
N LEU A 272 24.07 -18.36 -13.46
CA LEU A 272 23.12 -18.55 -12.35
C LEU A 272 23.02 -20.02 -11.93
N LYS A 273 22.82 -20.94 -12.89
CA LYS A 273 22.71 -22.38 -12.63
C LYS A 273 24.02 -22.96 -12.07
N ASN A 274 25.18 -22.44 -12.50
CA ASN A 274 26.48 -22.89 -12.01
C ASN A 274 26.80 -22.36 -10.61
N LYS A 275 26.57 -21.06 -10.34
CA LYS A 275 26.95 -20.41 -9.08
C LYS A 275 25.94 -20.66 -7.96
N TYR A 276 24.64 -20.76 -8.29
CA TYR A 276 23.55 -20.87 -7.32
C TYR A 276 22.58 -22.03 -7.61
N PRO A 277 23.06 -23.27 -7.87
CA PRO A 277 22.21 -24.39 -8.29
C PRO A 277 21.15 -24.79 -7.25
N LYS A 278 21.40 -24.46 -5.97
CA LYS A 278 20.50 -24.82 -4.86
C LYS A 278 19.49 -23.73 -4.52
N HIS A 279 19.68 -22.50 -5.01
CA HIS A 279 18.85 -21.35 -4.66
C HIS A 279 17.42 -21.52 -5.18
N TRP A 280 16.44 -21.15 -4.37
CA TRP A 280 15.03 -21.47 -4.65
C TRP A 280 14.53 -20.84 -5.95
N ILE A 281 14.87 -19.58 -6.22
CA ILE A 281 14.42 -18.88 -7.44
C ILE A 281 15.15 -19.39 -8.69
N VAL A 282 16.42 -19.80 -8.53
CA VAL A 282 17.22 -20.34 -9.64
C VAL A 282 16.74 -21.72 -10.05
N LYS A 283 16.22 -22.52 -9.12
CA LYS A 283 15.59 -23.83 -9.42
C LYS A 283 14.33 -23.71 -10.27
N GLN A 284 13.68 -22.55 -10.28
CA GLN A 284 12.43 -22.31 -11.02
C GLN A 284 12.65 -21.81 -12.46
N LEU A 285 13.87 -21.39 -12.81
CA LEU A 285 14.26 -21.02 -14.18
C LEU A 285 14.35 -22.26 -15.07
#